data_AF-A0A4Q3VPC6-F1
#
_entry.id   AF-A0A4Q3VPC6-F1
#
_cell.length_a   1.000
_cell.length_b   1.000
_cell.length_c   1.000
_cell.angle_alpha   90.00
_cell.angle_beta   90.00
_cell.angle_gamma   90.00
#
_symmetry.space_group_name_H-M   'P 1'
#
loop_
_entity.id
_entity.type
_entity.pdbx_description
1 polymer ?
#
loop_
_entity_poly.entity_id
_entity_poly.type
_entity_poly.pdbx_seq_one_letter_code
_entity_poly.pdbx_strand_id
1 'polypeptide(L)'
;MKKCFALLAMTVFFGSMNVFAQIRDIPKAVEETFANQYKGASDIEFKDLLTKVDVHFNQDGESMIASYTNKGIWKETIKEWSFVKLPEEVKSGFEKSKYADREVEDVSILYLPGGGEQYRLKAKKNDVEKKYLFFNPKGRLLRESVTL
;
A
#
# COMPACT_ATOMS: atom_id res chain seq x y z
N MET A 1 1.10 -34.31 -69.88
CA MET A 1 1.85 -33.29 -69.10
C MET A 1 0.93 -32.12 -68.77
N LYS A 2 0.26 -32.15 -67.61
CA LYS A 2 -0.36 -30.97 -66.98
C LYS A 2 -0.19 -31.16 -65.46
N LYS A 3 0.53 -30.22 -64.86
CA LYS A 3 1.02 -30.27 -63.47
C LYS A 3 -0.12 -29.87 -62.53
N CYS A 4 -0.52 -30.75 -61.61
CA CYS A 4 -1.38 -30.38 -60.49
C CYS A 4 -0.49 -29.94 -59.32
N PHE A 5 -0.56 -28.65 -59.00
CA PHE A 5 0.11 -28.04 -57.85
C PHE A 5 -0.54 -28.56 -56.56
N ALA A 6 0.25 -29.19 -55.69
CA ALA A 6 -0.17 -29.54 -54.34
C ALA A 6 -0.05 -28.31 -53.43
N LEU A 7 -1.16 -27.86 -52.85
CA LEU A 7 -1.21 -26.79 -51.86
C LEU A 7 -0.89 -27.38 -50.48
N LEU A 8 0.21 -26.93 -49.87
CA LEU A 8 0.62 -27.27 -48.52
C LEU A 8 -0.18 -26.40 -47.53
N ALA A 9 -1.11 -26.99 -46.78
CA ALA A 9 -1.84 -26.31 -45.71
C ALA A 9 -0.97 -26.25 -44.45
N MET A 10 -0.48 -25.06 -44.10
CA MET A 10 0.25 -24.79 -42.86
C MET A 10 -0.74 -24.39 -41.76
N THR A 11 -1.12 -25.35 -40.92
CA THR A 11 -1.94 -25.11 -39.73
C THR A 11 -1.09 -24.52 -38.61
N VAL A 12 -1.29 -23.22 -38.34
CA VAL A 12 -0.73 -22.55 -37.16
C VAL A 12 -1.62 -22.91 -35.97
N PHE A 13 -1.13 -23.80 -35.10
CA PHE A 13 -1.76 -24.13 -33.84
C PHE A 13 -1.42 -23.04 -32.82
N PHE A 14 -2.26 -21.99 -32.74
CA PHE A 14 -2.21 -21.04 -31.63
C PHE A 14 -2.76 -21.74 -30.37
N GLY A 15 -1.87 -22.37 -29.60
CA GLY A 15 -2.18 -22.83 -28.25
C GLY A 15 -2.45 -21.62 -27.36
N SER A 16 -3.68 -21.47 -26.90
CA SER A 16 -4.04 -20.51 -25.85
C SER A 16 -3.35 -20.91 -24.55
N MET A 17 -2.29 -20.18 -24.19
CA MET A 17 -1.74 -20.25 -22.84
C MET A 17 -2.74 -19.60 -21.90
N ASN A 18 -3.55 -20.41 -21.23
CA ASN A 18 -4.30 -19.96 -20.06
C ASN A 18 -3.25 -19.66 -18.98
N VAL A 19 -2.87 -18.38 -18.84
CA VAL A 19 -2.14 -17.91 -17.67
C VAL A 19 -3.15 -17.90 -16.53
N PHE A 20 -3.30 -19.05 -15.85
CA PHE A 20 -3.88 -19.05 -14.53
C PHE A 20 -2.93 -18.26 -13.63
N ALA A 21 -3.32 -17.04 -13.27
CA ALA A 21 -2.74 -16.37 -12.14
C ALA A 21 -2.93 -17.31 -10.94
N GLN A 22 -1.87 -18.03 -10.54
CA GLN A 22 -1.92 -18.90 -9.38
C GLN A 22 -2.21 -18.03 -8.16
N ILE A 23 -3.42 -18.14 -7.62
CA ILE A 23 -3.75 -17.58 -6.31
C ILE A 23 -2.86 -18.30 -5.30
N ARG A 24 -1.91 -17.57 -4.71
CA ARG A 24 -1.01 -18.09 -3.69
C ARG A 24 -1.74 -18.09 -2.35
N ASP A 25 -1.59 -19.18 -1.59
CA ASP A 25 -2.11 -19.24 -0.22
C ASP A 25 -1.41 -18.19 0.66
N ILE A 26 -2.18 -17.60 1.58
CA ILE A 26 -1.62 -16.65 2.55
C ILE A 26 -0.63 -17.37 3.47
N PRO A 27 0.58 -16.83 3.69
CA PRO A 27 1.52 -17.43 4.62
C PRO A 27 0.96 -17.47 6.06
N LYS A 28 0.88 -18.67 6.65
CA LYS A 28 0.39 -18.87 8.04
C LYS A 28 1.05 -17.96 9.07
N ALA A 29 2.35 -17.70 8.93
CA ALA A 29 3.09 -16.80 9.82
C ALA A 29 2.50 -15.37 9.83
N VAL A 30 1.94 -14.91 8.72
CA VAL A 30 1.25 -13.61 8.64
C VAL A 30 -0.07 -13.66 9.41
N GLU A 31 -0.88 -14.69 9.19
CA GLU A 31 -2.16 -14.87 9.90
C GLU A 31 -1.97 -14.91 11.42
N GLU A 32 -1.00 -15.70 11.89
CA GLU A 32 -0.69 -15.85 13.31
C GLU A 32 -0.16 -14.54 13.92
N THR A 33 0.74 -13.84 13.22
CA THR A 33 1.29 -12.57 13.72
C THR A 33 0.20 -11.50 13.79
N PHE A 34 -0.62 -11.40 12.74
CA PHE A 34 -1.72 -10.45 12.67
C PHE A 34 -2.74 -10.68 13.78
N ALA A 35 -3.22 -11.92 13.95
CA ALA A 35 -4.23 -12.25 14.96
C ALA A 35 -3.75 -11.98 16.40
N ASN A 36 -2.45 -12.16 16.66
CA ASN A 36 -1.86 -11.85 17.95
C ASN A 36 -1.75 -10.34 18.20
N GLN A 37 -1.42 -9.57 17.16
CA GLN A 37 -1.21 -8.12 17.25
C GLN A 37 -2.52 -7.34 17.31
N TYR A 38 -3.53 -7.74 16.54
CA TYR A 38 -4.81 -7.05 16.37
C TYR A 38 -5.97 -7.90 16.88
N LYS A 39 -6.00 -8.09 18.20
CA LYS A 39 -7.09 -8.83 18.85
C LYS A 39 -8.39 -8.05 18.75
N GLY A 40 -9.45 -8.72 18.28
CA GLY A 40 -10.77 -8.11 18.10
C GLY A 40 -10.93 -7.35 16.79
N ALA A 41 -9.96 -7.44 15.86
CA ALA A 41 -10.13 -6.91 14.51
C ALA A 41 -11.33 -7.55 13.79
N SER A 42 -12.06 -6.74 13.03
CA SER A 42 -13.17 -7.17 12.16
C SER A 42 -12.85 -6.86 10.69
N ASP A 43 -13.68 -7.35 9.78
CA ASP A 43 -13.61 -7.04 8.34
C ASP A 43 -12.22 -7.28 7.72
N ILE A 44 -11.63 -8.43 8.09
CA ILE A 44 -10.24 -8.77 7.76
C ILE A 44 -10.15 -9.29 6.32
N GLU A 45 -9.35 -8.62 5.49
CA GLU A 45 -9.03 -9.01 4.12
C GLU A 45 -7.50 -9.08 3.94
N PHE A 46 -6.99 -10.26 3.59
CA PHE A 46 -5.57 -10.45 3.26
C PHE A 46 -5.33 -10.24 1.76
N LYS A 47 -4.36 -9.39 1.41
CA LYS A 47 -3.91 -9.16 0.04
C LYS A 47 -2.47 -9.59 -0.12
N ASP A 48 -2.27 -10.68 -0.84
CA ASP A 48 -0.94 -11.15 -1.21
C ASP A 48 -0.39 -10.35 -2.39
N LEU A 49 0.70 -9.63 -2.15
CA LEU A 49 1.39 -8.77 -3.12
C LEU A 49 2.74 -9.36 -3.54
N LEU A 50 2.88 -10.69 -3.49
CA LEU A 50 4.05 -11.53 -3.84
C LEU A 50 5.26 -11.36 -2.91
N THR A 51 5.63 -10.12 -2.60
CA THR A 51 6.79 -9.74 -1.76
C THR A 51 6.39 -9.40 -0.33
N LYS A 52 5.11 -9.06 -0.13
CA LYS A 52 4.51 -8.70 1.14
C LYS A 52 3.05 -9.13 1.16
N VAL A 53 2.46 -9.13 2.34
CA VAL A 53 1.02 -9.30 2.55
C VAL A 53 0.51 -8.07 3.26
N ASP A 54 -0.50 -7.42 2.67
CA ASP A 54 -1.22 -6.34 3.31
C ASP A 54 -2.53 -6.90 3.89
N VAL A 55 -2.79 -6.63 5.16
CA VAL A 55 -4.02 -7.03 5.84
C VAL A 55 -4.85 -5.77 6.04
N HIS A 56 -5.98 -5.68 5.34
CA HIS A 56 -6.98 -4.64 5.56
C HIS A 56 -7.93 -5.12 6.64
N PHE A 57 -8.26 -4.26 7.60
CA PHE A 57 -9.14 -4.62 8.71
C PHE A 57 -9.71 -3.38 9.37
N ASN A 58 -10.73 -3.59 10.20
CA ASN A 58 -11.25 -2.59 11.12
C ASN A 58 -10.81 -2.93 12.55
N GLN A 59 -10.35 -1.92 13.28
CA GLN A 59 -9.99 -2.01 14.69
C GLN A 59 -10.65 -0.84 15.42
N ASP A 60 -11.51 -1.14 16.39
CA ASP A 60 -12.22 -0.14 17.19
C ASP A 60 -12.99 0.90 16.34
N GLY A 61 -13.54 0.44 15.20
CA GLY A 61 -14.28 1.27 14.25
C GLY A 61 -13.42 2.06 13.26
N GLU A 62 -12.11 1.84 13.24
CA GLU A 62 -11.17 2.53 12.35
C GLU A 62 -10.57 1.57 11.32
N SER A 63 -10.55 1.99 10.05
CA SER A 63 -9.94 1.21 8.97
C SER A 63 -8.42 1.32 8.99
N MET A 64 -7.75 0.17 8.92
CA MET A 64 -6.30 0.04 8.99
C MET A 64 -5.78 -0.94 7.94
N ILE A 65 -4.52 -0.76 7.58
CA ILE A 65 -3.76 -1.66 6.72
C ILE A 65 -2.46 -2.02 7.42
N ALA A 66 -2.29 -3.29 7.81
CA ALA A 66 -1.06 -3.80 8.37
C ALA A 66 -0.26 -4.55 7.31
N SER A 67 0.99 -4.15 7.09
CA SER A 67 1.88 -4.78 6.11
C SER A 67 2.88 -5.73 6.77
N TYR A 68 3.01 -6.93 6.21
CA TYR A 68 3.93 -7.97 6.68
C TYR A 68 4.79 -8.49 5.54
N THR A 69 6.01 -8.94 5.86
CA THR A 69 6.78 -9.79 4.93
C THR A 69 6.11 -11.16 4.80
N ASN A 70 6.46 -11.92 3.74
CA ASN A 70 6.02 -13.33 3.60
C ASN A 70 6.43 -14.24 4.77
N LYS A 71 7.34 -13.79 5.64
CA LYS A 71 7.78 -14.50 6.85
C LYS A 71 6.97 -14.11 8.11
N GLY A 72 5.90 -13.32 7.97
CA GLY A 72 5.12 -12.83 9.11
C GLY A 72 5.74 -11.63 9.84
N ILE A 73 6.89 -11.12 9.40
CA ILE A 73 7.51 -9.95 10.06
C ILE A 73 6.71 -8.68 9.74
N TRP A 74 6.15 -8.05 10.76
CA TRP A 74 5.44 -6.77 10.67
C TRP A 74 6.38 -5.64 10.18
N LYS A 75 5.87 -4.83 9.25
CA LYS A 75 6.60 -3.71 8.64
C LYS A 75 6.07 -2.37 9.08
N GLU A 76 4.76 -2.20 9.00
CA GLU A 76 4.06 -0.98 9.40
C GLU A 76 2.57 -1.24 9.48
N THR A 77 1.86 -0.36 10.16
CA THR A 77 0.40 -0.27 10.07
C THR A 77 0.02 1.16 9.72
N ILE A 78 -0.79 1.28 8.68
CA ILE A 78 -1.31 2.55 8.18
C ILE A 78 -2.74 2.66 8.66
N LYS A 79 -3.05 3.78 9.30
CA LYS A 79 -4.40 4.15 9.72
C LYS A 79 -4.82 5.39 8.94
N GLU A 80 -5.99 5.34 8.31
CA GLU A 80 -6.56 6.51 7.65
C GLU A 80 -6.86 7.60 8.68
N TRP A 81 -6.58 8.85 8.33
CA TRP A 81 -6.72 9.98 9.24
C TRP A 81 -7.25 11.21 8.52
N SER A 82 -7.49 12.28 9.28
CA SER A 82 -7.96 13.55 8.75
C SER A 82 -6.98 14.65 9.09
N PHE A 83 -6.77 15.58 8.16
CA PHE A 83 -5.95 16.77 8.38
C PHE A 83 -6.41 17.57 9.61
N VAL A 84 -7.72 17.69 9.82
CA VAL A 84 -8.30 18.43 10.96
C VAL A 84 -7.89 17.81 12.30
N LYS A 85 -7.76 16.49 12.34
CA LYS A 85 -7.40 15.72 13.53
C LYS A 85 -5.88 15.60 13.75
N LEU A 86 -5.05 16.21 12.90
CA LEU A 86 -3.60 16.19 13.10
C LEU A 86 -3.21 16.95 14.37
N PRO A 87 -2.13 16.53 15.06
CA PRO A 87 -1.50 17.36 16.08
C PRO A 87 -1.11 18.73 15.51
N GLU A 88 -1.26 19.78 16.32
CA GLU A 88 -0.95 21.15 15.91
C GLU A 88 0.51 21.32 15.51
N GLU A 89 1.42 20.58 16.14
CA GLU A 89 2.83 20.55 15.77
C GLU A 89 3.02 20.06 14.34
N VAL A 90 2.28 19.03 13.92
CA VAL A 90 2.37 18.48 12.56
C VAL A 90 1.80 19.46 11.54
N LYS A 91 0.66 20.10 11.83
CA LYS A 91 0.09 21.16 10.99
C LYS A 91 1.08 22.31 10.82
N SER A 92 1.63 22.82 11.92
CA SER A 92 2.63 23.88 11.90
C SER A 92 3.91 23.47 11.16
N GLY A 93 4.31 22.20 11.30
CA GLY A 93 5.43 21.62 10.57
C GLY A 93 5.22 21.62 9.06
N PHE A 94 4.00 21.29 8.61
CA PHE A 94 3.61 21.37 7.20
C PHE A 94 3.61 22.82 6.69
N GLU A 95 2.97 23.74 7.41
CA GLU A 95 2.87 25.17 7.06
C GLU A 95 4.23 25.89 6.99
N LYS A 96 5.23 25.42 7.74
CA LYS A 96 6.61 25.96 7.71
C LYS A 96 7.49 25.28 6.66
N SER A 97 7.01 24.22 6.01
CA SER A 97 7.78 23.49 5.01
C SER A 97 7.74 24.19 3.65
N LYS A 98 8.61 23.76 2.73
CA LYS A 98 8.59 24.20 1.32
C LYS A 98 7.35 23.74 0.52
N TYR A 99 6.38 23.11 1.19
CA TYR A 99 5.15 22.56 0.62
C TYR A 99 3.89 23.22 1.14
N ALA A 100 4.01 24.30 1.91
CA ALA A 100 2.88 24.99 2.52
C ALA A 100 1.87 25.55 1.50
N ASP A 101 2.30 25.72 0.25
CA ASP A 101 1.47 26.14 -0.89
C ASP A 101 0.66 24.99 -1.52
N ARG A 102 0.85 23.74 -1.06
CA ARG A 102 0.21 22.55 -1.62
C ARG A 102 -1.08 22.17 -0.89
N GLU A 103 -2.03 21.63 -1.64
CA GLU A 103 -3.22 21.00 -1.09
C GLU A 103 -2.87 19.65 -0.47
N VAL A 104 -3.44 19.32 0.69
CA VAL A 104 -3.29 17.99 1.30
C VAL A 104 -4.49 17.12 0.91
N GLU A 105 -4.25 16.13 0.05
CA GLU A 105 -5.29 15.24 -0.51
C GLU A 105 -5.65 14.09 0.45
N ASP A 106 -4.66 13.59 1.20
CA ASP A 106 -4.81 12.43 2.09
C ASP A 106 -3.87 12.54 3.28
N VAL A 107 -4.30 12.01 4.43
CA VAL A 107 -3.57 11.98 5.69
C VAL A 107 -3.66 10.59 6.29
N SER A 108 -2.53 10.01 6.66
CA SER A 108 -2.48 8.71 7.35
C SER A 108 -1.51 8.74 8.51
N ILE A 109 -1.77 7.94 9.54
CA ILE A 109 -0.82 7.65 10.62
C ILE A 109 -0.11 6.34 10.27
N LEU A 110 1.21 6.33 10.39
CA LEU A 110 2.07 5.16 10.21
C LEU A 110 2.63 4.75 11.56
N TYR A 111 2.25 3.56 12.02
CA TYR A 111 2.87 2.88 13.14
C TYR A 111 3.99 1.98 12.63
N LEU A 112 5.18 2.14 13.19
CA LEU A 112 6.40 1.47 12.79
C LEU A 112 6.95 0.58 13.91
N PRO A 113 7.74 -0.46 13.57
CA PRO A 113 8.47 -1.26 14.55
C PRO A 113 9.26 -0.42 15.54
N GLY A 114 9.32 -0.86 16.80
CA GLY A 114 9.96 -0.12 17.88
C GLY A 114 9.14 1.04 18.44
N GLY A 115 7.84 1.10 18.14
CA GLY A 115 6.94 2.14 18.65
C GLY A 115 7.07 3.48 17.92
N GLY A 116 7.60 3.47 16.69
CA GLY A 116 7.68 4.68 15.88
C GLY A 116 6.29 5.10 15.39
N GLU A 117 6.03 6.40 15.40
CA GLU A 117 4.81 6.99 14.87
C GLU A 117 5.17 8.11 13.88
N GLN A 118 4.51 8.12 12.72
CA GLN A 118 4.70 9.15 11.70
C GLN A 118 3.36 9.56 11.09
N TYR A 119 3.28 10.81 10.66
CA TYR A 119 2.13 11.35 9.94
C TYR A 119 2.51 11.52 8.48
N ARG A 120 1.81 10.82 7.59
CA ARG A 120 1.98 10.91 6.15
C ARG A 120 0.93 11.84 5.57
N LEU A 121 1.37 12.91 4.93
CA LEU A 121 0.52 13.85 4.19
C LEU A 121 0.79 13.69 2.70
N LYS A 122 -0.25 13.50 1.90
CA LYS A 122 -0.17 13.51 0.44
C LYS A 122 -0.37 14.94 -0.06
N ALA A 123 0.74 15.65 -0.26
CA ALA A 123 0.74 17.04 -0.72
C ALA A 123 0.74 17.12 -2.25
N LYS A 124 -0.32 17.71 -2.79
CA LYS A 124 -0.62 17.86 -4.21
C LYS A 124 -0.39 19.31 -4.65
N LYS A 125 0.43 19.50 -5.68
CA LYS A 125 0.54 20.80 -6.37
C LYS A 125 -0.39 20.89 -7.57
N ASN A 126 -0.54 19.78 -8.30
CA ASN A 126 -1.48 19.56 -9.39
C ASN A 126 -1.73 18.04 -9.53
N ASP A 127 -2.54 17.62 -10.49
CA ASP A 127 -2.90 16.20 -10.66
C ASP A 127 -1.73 15.25 -10.93
N VAL A 128 -0.60 15.78 -11.42
CA VAL A 128 0.61 15.02 -11.74
C VAL A 128 1.63 15.09 -10.61
N GLU A 129 1.85 16.28 -10.04
CA GLU A 129 2.87 16.50 -9.03
C GLU A 129 2.32 16.30 -7.62
N LYS A 130 2.47 15.07 -7.13
CA LYS A 130 2.07 14.64 -5.79
C LYS A 130 3.27 14.10 -5.03
N LYS A 131 3.35 14.41 -3.73
CA LYS A 131 4.39 13.91 -2.83
C LYS A 131 3.81 13.39 -1.53
N TYR A 132 4.34 12.30 -1.03
CA TYR A 132 4.17 11.89 0.36
C TYR A 132 5.20 12.59 1.23
N LEU A 133 4.73 13.28 2.26
CA LEU A 133 5.53 13.97 3.26
C LEU A 133 5.35 13.25 4.59
N PHE A 134 6.45 12.90 5.26
CA PHE A 134 6.41 12.14 6.50
C PHE A 134 6.90 13.00 7.65
N PHE A 135 6.03 13.32 8.59
CA PHE A 135 6.33 14.11 9.77
C PHE A 135 6.41 13.21 11.00
N ASN A 136 7.27 13.56 11.95
CA ASN A 136 7.19 12.99 13.30
C ASN A 136 6.08 13.69 14.12
N PRO A 137 5.74 13.19 15.32
CA PRO A 137 4.73 13.82 16.18
C PRO A 137 5.08 15.25 16.65
N LYS A 138 6.30 15.73 16.42
CA LYS A 138 6.76 17.10 16.73
C LYS A 138 6.77 18.02 15.50
N GLY A 139 6.17 17.58 14.39
CA GLY A 139 6.08 18.38 13.17
C GLY A 139 7.37 18.52 12.38
N ARG A 140 8.41 17.73 12.69
CA ARG A 140 9.63 17.71 11.89
C ARG A 140 9.39 16.85 10.65
N LEU A 141 9.58 17.42 9.47
CA LEU A 141 9.64 16.67 8.22
C LEU A 141 10.84 15.72 8.25
N LEU A 142 10.58 14.42 8.15
CA LEU A 142 11.59 13.36 8.20
C LEU A 142 12.06 12.97 6.79
N ARG A 143 11.12 12.82 5.86
CA ARG A 143 11.40 12.44 4.46
C ARG A 143 10.26 12.83 3.53
N GLU A 144 10.57 12.85 2.24
CA GLU A 144 9.63 13.02 1.13
C GLU A 144 9.75 11.83 0.16
N SER A 145 8.65 11.44 -0.49
CA SER A 145 8.62 10.42 -1.53
C SER A 145 7.65 10.82 -2.64
N VAL A 146 7.88 10.36 -3.86
CA VAL A 146 6.87 10.44 -4.94
C VAL A 146 5.72 9.48 -4.64
N THR A 147 4.52 9.82 -5.12
CA THR A 147 3.40 8.89 -5.15
C THR A 147 3.57 8.00 -6.39
N LEU A 148 3.85 6.72 -6.20
CA LEU A 148 3.85 5.72 -7.28
C LEU A 148 2.43 5.38 -7.72
#